data_AF-A0A1K1NMV7-F1
#
_entry.id   AF-A0A1K1NMV7-F1
#
_cell.length_a   1.000
_cell.length_b   1.000
_cell.length_c   1.000
_cell.angle_alpha   90.00
_cell.angle_beta   90.00
_cell.angle_gamma   90.00
#
_symmetry.space_group_name_H-M   'P 1'
#
loop_
_entity.id
_entity.type
_entity.pdbx_description
1 polymer ?
#
loop_
_entity_poly.entity_id
_entity_poly.type
_entity_poly.pdbx_seq_one_letter_code
_entity_poly.pdbx_strand_id
1 'polypeptide(L)'
;MKYTDFKELKEKPVGLACDILQGYPLEFGDLTYRLDDYDLYDWLEENDMEDFDSELLERYPNYESLGALDLDYALEVNPDFHFDSYAEFVLFVDKTKKDYPVVIFDGQDIFATLYDTFELFYASLNKIS
;
A
#
# COMPACT_ATOMS: atom_id res chain seq x y z
N MET A 1 -17.14 -3.65 1.95
CA MET A 1 -16.82 -4.98 1.36
C MET A 1 -15.93 -5.71 2.34
N LYS A 2 -16.09 -7.02 2.57
CA LYS A 2 -15.18 -7.77 3.44
C LYS A 2 -13.86 -8.06 2.75
N TYR A 3 -12.78 -8.11 3.51
CA TYR A 3 -11.45 -8.40 2.97
C TYR A 3 -11.36 -9.78 2.32
N THR A 4 -11.94 -10.81 2.94
CA THR A 4 -11.97 -12.17 2.38
C THR A 4 -12.64 -12.21 1.02
N ASP A 5 -13.76 -11.50 0.86
CA ASP A 5 -14.50 -11.42 -0.41
C ASP A 5 -13.68 -10.63 -1.45
N PHE A 6 -13.01 -9.55 -1.01
CA PHE A 6 -12.11 -8.79 -1.87
C PHE A 6 -10.95 -9.64 -2.41
N LYS A 7 -10.36 -10.50 -1.58
CA LYS A 7 -9.27 -11.40 -2.01
C LYS A 7 -9.72 -12.33 -3.13
N GLU A 8 -10.95 -12.83 -3.07
CA GLU A 8 -11.51 -13.79 -4.04
C GLU A 8 -11.95 -13.15 -5.37
N LEU A 9 -11.93 -11.82 -5.48
CA LEU A 9 -12.23 -11.14 -6.75
C LEU A 9 -11.27 -11.58 -7.85
N LYS A 10 -11.84 -12.05 -8.97
CA LYS A 10 -11.09 -12.40 -10.19
C LYS A 10 -10.36 -11.21 -10.80
N GLU A 11 -11.00 -10.05 -10.75
CA GLU A 11 -10.46 -8.78 -11.21
C GLU A 11 -10.60 -7.78 -10.08
N LYS A 12 -9.49 -7.12 -9.72
CA LYS A 12 -9.54 -6.07 -8.71
C LYS A 12 -10.15 -4.80 -9.32
N PRO A 13 -10.80 -3.95 -8.51
CA PRO A 13 -11.30 -2.66 -8.98
C PRO A 13 -10.15 -1.80 -9.53
N VAL A 14 -10.44 -0.99 -10.54
CA VAL A 14 -9.48 -0.06 -11.16
C VAL A 14 -10.04 1.36 -11.10
N GLY A 15 -9.17 2.35 -10.90
CA GLY A 15 -9.57 3.76 -10.87
C GLY A 15 -10.30 4.18 -9.59
N LEU A 16 -10.17 3.39 -8.51
CA LEU A 16 -10.65 3.76 -7.19
C LEU A 16 -9.53 4.47 -6.43
N ALA A 17 -9.88 5.54 -5.74
CA ALA A 17 -8.95 6.35 -4.96
C ALA A 17 -9.42 6.47 -3.52
N CYS A 18 -8.53 6.93 -2.64
CA CYS A 18 -8.89 7.34 -1.29
C CYS A 18 -8.27 8.71 -0.97
N ASP A 19 -8.96 9.49 -0.13
CA ASP A 19 -8.50 10.84 0.24
C ASP A 19 -7.17 10.83 1.01
N ILE A 20 -6.82 9.72 1.66
CA ILE A 20 -5.60 9.59 2.46
C ILE A 20 -4.35 9.54 1.56
N LEU A 21 -4.45 8.93 0.37
CA LEU A 21 -3.36 8.88 -0.61
C LEU A 21 -3.53 9.96 -1.68
N GLN A 22 -3.81 11.18 -1.22
CA GLN A 22 -3.94 12.40 -2.03
C GLN A 22 -4.99 12.31 -3.17
N GLY A 23 -5.92 11.36 -3.06
CA GLY A 23 -6.99 11.18 -4.04
C GLY A 23 -6.52 10.64 -5.39
N TYR A 24 -5.34 10.02 -5.48
CA TYR A 24 -4.90 9.33 -6.70
C TYR A 24 -5.47 7.90 -6.79
N PRO A 25 -5.62 7.34 -8.01
CA PRO A 25 -6.05 5.96 -8.18
C PRO A 25 -5.14 4.99 -7.42
N LEU A 26 -5.73 3.89 -6.96
CA LEU A 26 -5.04 2.77 -6.37
C LEU A 26 -4.97 1.62 -7.36
N GLU A 27 -3.78 1.03 -7.46
CA GLU A 27 -3.57 -0.29 -8.00
C GLU A 27 -3.67 -1.29 -6.87
N PHE A 28 -4.48 -2.34 -7.03
CA PHE A 28 -4.63 -3.38 -6.01
C PHE A 28 -3.87 -4.64 -6.40
N GLY A 29 -3.17 -5.23 -5.44
CA GLY A 29 -2.38 -6.44 -5.65
C GLY A 29 -1.13 -6.47 -4.79
N ASP A 30 -0.28 -7.42 -5.12
CA ASP A 30 1.07 -7.47 -4.58
C ASP A 30 1.91 -6.43 -5.31
N LEU A 31 2.26 -5.35 -4.62
CA LEU A 31 2.94 -4.18 -5.18
C LEU A 31 4.18 -3.82 -4.36
N THR A 32 4.71 -4.78 -3.60
CA THR A 32 5.94 -4.59 -2.83
C THR A 32 7.15 -4.36 -3.74
N TYR A 33 7.17 -4.93 -4.96
CA TYR A 33 8.17 -4.59 -5.99
C TYR A 33 8.25 -3.09 -6.31
N ARG A 34 7.15 -2.32 -6.14
CA ARG A 34 7.17 -0.87 -6.36
C ARG A 34 8.03 -0.15 -5.33
N LEU A 35 8.41 -0.80 -4.23
CA LEU A 35 9.38 -0.24 -3.29
C LEU A 35 10.80 -0.34 -3.88
N ASP A 36 11.14 -1.46 -4.53
CA ASP A 36 12.47 -1.66 -5.15
C ASP A 36 12.75 -0.74 -6.35
N ASP A 37 11.71 -0.27 -7.03
CA ASP A 37 11.82 0.68 -8.17
C ASP A 37 12.27 2.08 -7.73
N TYR A 38 12.29 2.38 -6.42
CA TYR A 38 12.82 3.63 -5.88
C TYR A 38 14.20 3.39 -5.30
N ASP A 39 15.05 4.42 -5.31
CA ASP A 39 16.39 4.44 -4.69
C ASP A 39 16.27 4.31 -3.14
N LEU A 40 15.81 3.15 -2.66
CA LEU A 40 15.64 2.77 -1.25
C LEU A 40 16.89 2.11 -0.69
N TYR A 41 17.94 2.05 -1.50
CA TYR A 41 19.18 1.36 -1.19
C TYR A 41 19.74 1.77 0.18
N ASP A 42 19.64 3.05 0.56
CA ASP A 42 20.12 3.53 1.86
C ASP A 42 19.35 2.89 3.03
N TRP A 43 18.01 2.77 2.95
CA TRP A 43 17.23 2.13 4.01
C TRP A 43 17.34 0.62 4.01
N LEU A 44 17.37 0.02 2.82
CA LEU A 44 17.58 -1.41 2.61
C LEU A 44 18.93 -1.82 3.22
N GLU A 45 19.99 -1.08 2.95
CA GLU A 45 21.32 -1.28 3.53
C GLU A 45 21.31 -1.08 5.06
N GLU A 46 20.63 -0.05 5.58
CA GLU A 46 20.48 0.17 7.03
C GLU A 46 19.73 -0.96 7.75
N ASN A 47 18.85 -1.67 7.04
CA ASN A 47 18.02 -2.74 7.60
C ASN A 47 18.49 -4.16 7.28
N ASP A 48 19.64 -4.30 6.60
CA ASP A 48 20.22 -5.57 6.15
C ASP A 48 19.25 -6.36 5.25
N MET A 49 18.63 -5.65 4.31
CA MET A 49 17.68 -6.20 3.34
C MET A 49 18.21 -5.96 1.92
N GLU A 50 18.20 -6.97 1.06
CA GLU A 50 18.64 -6.85 -0.34
C GLU A 50 17.46 -6.51 -1.27
N ASP A 51 16.22 -6.89 -0.90
CA ASP A 51 15.03 -6.75 -1.72
C ASP A 51 13.75 -6.58 -0.85
N PHE A 52 12.96 -5.54 -1.11
CA PHE A 52 11.74 -5.25 -0.34
C PHE A 52 10.62 -6.27 -0.61
N ASP A 53 10.45 -6.68 -1.87
CA ASP A 53 9.41 -7.61 -2.32
C ASP A 53 9.49 -8.95 -1.58
N SER A 54 10.69 -9.47 -1.43
CA SER A 54 10.94 -10.79 -0.84
C SER A 54 11.17 -10.76 0.67
N GLU A 55 11.85 -9.73 1.22
CA GLU A 55 12.29 -9.77 2.62
C GLU A 55 11.37 -9.01 3.59
N LEU A 56 10.62 -8.00 3.14
CA LEU A 56 9.80 -7.18 4.04
C LEU A 56 8.70 -8.02 4.69
N LEU A 57 7.97 -8.80 3.89
CA LEU A 57 6.89 -9.65 4.40
C LEU A 57 7.43 -10.88 5.14
N GLU A 58 8.68 -11.30 4.91
CA GLU A 58 9.34 -12.32 5.73
C GLU A 58 9.61 -11.80 7.15
N ARG A 59 10.05 -10.54 7.27
CA ARG A 59 10.26 -9.86 8.56
C ARG A 59 8.94 -9.48 9.23
N TYR A 60 7.91 -9.19 8.44
CA TYR A 60 6.59 -8.75 8.87
C TYR A 60 5.46 -9.69 8.39
N PRO A 61 5.46 -10.99 8.78
CA PRO A 61 4.55 -12.00 8.23
C PRO A 61 3.08 -11.79 8.60
N ASN A 62 2.85 -10.91 9.57
CA ASN A 62 1.54 -10.48 10.05
C ASN A 62 0.82 -9.56 9.07
N TYR A 63 1.53 -8.99 8.09
CA TYR A 63 0.97 -8.06 7.12
C TYR A 63 0.92 -8.71 5.73
N GLU A 64 0.10 -8.13 4.86
CA GLU A 64 -0.04 -8.54 3.46
C GLU A 64 -0.24 -7.29 2.61
N SER A 65 0.46 -7.20 1.47
CA SER A 65 0.25 -6.10 0.52
C SER A 65 -1.20 -6.08 0.05
N LEU A 66 -1.80 -4.89 0.06
CA LEU A 66 -3.15 -4.66 -0.44
C LEU A 66 -3.14 -4.03 -1.82
N GLY A 67 -2.28 -3.04 -2.00
CA GLY A 67 -2.27 -2.17 -3.16
C GLY A 67 -1.40 -0.95 -2.91
N ALA A 68 -1.26 -0.10 -3.90
CA ALA A 68 -0.43 1.09 -3.86
C ALA A 68 -1.07 2.18 -4.70
N LEU A 69 -0.63 3.41 -4.49
CA LEU A 69 -0.96 4.51 -5.38
C LEU A 69 -0.48 4.23 -6.81
N ASP A 70 -1.30 4.56 -7.80
CA ASP A 70 -0.95 4.57 -9.22
C ASP A 70 0.03 5.70 -9.50
N LEU A 71 1.32 5.37 -9.39
CA LEU A 71 2.41 6.31 -9.51
C LEU A 71 2.48 6.93 -10.91
N ASP A 72 2.29 6.10 -11.94
CA ASP A 72 2.39 6.55 -13.33
C ASP A 72 1.35 7.64 -13.59
N TYR A 73 0.13 7.41 -13.11
CA TYR A 73 -0.92 8.42 -13.14
C TYR A 73 -0.55 9.67 -12.32
N ALA A 74 -0.05 9.51 -11.09
CA ALA A 74 0.31 10.64 -10.23
C ALA A 74 1.41 11.53 -10.85
N LEU A 75 2.44 10.92 -11.45
CA LEU A 75 3.51 11.64 -12.16
C LEU A 75 3.03 12.28 -13.47
N GLU A 76 2.10 11.63 -14.19
CA GLU A 76 1.49 12.20 -15.40
C GLU A 76 0.73 13.49 -15.07
N VAL A 77 -0.09 13.49 -14.02
CA VAL A 77 -0.92 14.65 -13.67
C VAL A 77 -0.19 15.69 -12.82
N ASN A 78 0.84 15.28 -12.08
CA ASN A 78 1.68 16.14 -11.27
C ASN A 78 3.17 15.72 -11.41
N PRO A 79 3.91 16.30 -12.37
CA PRO A 79 5.32 15.97 -12.58
C PRO A 79 6.25 16.30 -11.42
N ASP A 80 5.82 17.18 -10.50
CA ASP A 80 6.56 17.55 -9.29
C ASP A 80 6.15 16.70 -8.07
N PHE A 81 5.32 15.67 -8.28
CA PHE A 81 4.87 14.77 -7.23
C PHE A 81 6.07 14.04 -6.60
N HIS A 82 6.15 14.16 -5.27
CA HIS A 82 7.17 13.51 -4.45
C HIS A 82 6.52 13.08 -3.13
N PHE A 83 7.06 12.03 -2.54
CA PHE A 83 6.68 11.56 -1.21
C PHE A 83 7.71 12.02 -0.17
N ASP A 84 7.24 12.20 1.06
CA ASP A 84 8.13 12.46 2.21
C ASP A 84 8.83 11.17 2.68
N SER A 85 8.15 10.02 2.55
CA SER A 85 8.73 8.69 2.72
C SER A 85 8.15 7.73 1.68
N TYR A 86 9.02 6.96 1.05
CA TYR A 86 8.68 5.96 0.04
C TYR A 86 7.88 4.78 0.60
N ALA A 87 7.90 4.57 1.92
CA ALA A 87 7.08 3.57 2.57
C ALA A 87 5.59 3.95 2.55
N GLU A 88 5.26 5.22 2.25
CA GLU A 88 3.94 5.81 2.41
C GLU A 88 3.00 5.68 1.20
N PHE A 89 3.31 4.85 0.22
CA PHE A 89 2.41 4.66 -0.93
C PHE A 89 1.95 3.22 -1.15
N VAL A 90 2.48 2.25 -0.39
CA VAL A 90 1.98 0.87 -0.36
C VAL A 90 1.09 0.68 0.87
N LEU A 91 -0.14 0.25 0.64
CA LEU A 91 -1.09 -0.14 1.65
C LEU A 91 -0.94 -1.61 1.97
N PHE A 92 -1.07 -1.94 3.26
CA PHE A 92 -1.07 -3.31 3.74
C PHE A 92 -2.33 -3.60 4.55
N VAL A 93 -2.57 -4.88 4.79
CA VAL A 93 -3.59 -5.38 5.72
C VAL A 93 -2.90 -6.07 6.91
N ASP A 94 -3.28 -5.73 8.14
CA ASP A 94 -2.88 -6.48 9.33
C ASP A 94 -3.75 -7.73 9.50
N LYS A 95 -3.17 -8.90 9.25
CA LYS A 95 -3.85 -10.21 9.34
C LYS A 95 -4.01 -10.72 10.77
N THR A 96 -3.37 -10.09 11.75
CA THR A 96 -3.47 -10.48 13.16
C THR A 96 -4.77 -10.02 13.81
N LYS A 97 -5.46 -9.08 13.17
CA LYS A 97 -6.72 -8.51 13.65
C LYS A 97 -7.90 -9.09 12.87
N LYS A 98 -9.01 -9.28 13.57
CA LYS A 98 -10.22 -9.88 13.03
C LYS A 98 -10.82 -9.11 11.85
N ASP A 99 -10.72 -7.77 11.88
CA ASP A 99 -11.38 -6.88 10.94
C ASP A 99 -10.44 -6.35 9.84
N TYR A 100 -9.22 -6.90 9.77
CA TYR A 100 -8.24 -6.62 8.72
C TYR A 100 -8.00 -5.12 8.50
N PRO A 101 -7.50 -4.38 9.52
CA PRO A 101 -7.25 -2.96 9.37
C PRO A 101 -6.27 -2.70 8.23
N VAL A 102 -6.51 -1.60 7.53
CA VAL A 102 -5.62 -1.13 6.47
C VAL A 102 -4.58 -0.22 7.12
N VAL A 103 -3.32 -0.55 6.87
CA VAL A 103 -2.17 0.09 7.49
C VAL A 103 -1.20 0.56 6.41
N ILE A 104 -0.30 1.45 6.79
CA ILE A 104 0.79 1.94 5.95
C ILE A 104 2.11 1.74 6.69
N PHE A 105 3.16 1.45 5.95
CA PHE A 105 4.51 1.38 6.50
C PHE A 105 5.11 2.79 6.53
N ASP A 106 5.73 3.21 7.63
CA ASP A 106 6.30 4.56 7.73
C ASP A 106 7.81 4.62 7.43
N GLY A 107 8.44 3.47 7.17
CA GLY A 107 9.88 3.38 6.96
C GLY A 107 10.70 3.39 8.26
N GLN A 108 10.07 3.38 9.43
CA GLN A 108 10.73 3.29 10.74
C GLN A 108 10.32 2.03 11.50
N ASP A 109 10.03 0.95 10.77
CA ASP A 109 9.54 -0.31 11.31
C ASP A 109 8.14 -0.22 11.97
N ILE A 110 7.35 0.80 11.64
CA ILE A 110 6.00 0.98 12.17
C ILE A 110 4.96 0.83 11.06
N PHE A 111 3.93 0.03 11.35
CA PHE A 111 2.71 -0.03 10.55
C PHE A 111 1.62 0.82 11.21
N ALA A 112 1.39 2.01 10.67
CA ALA A 112 0.38 2.92 11.16
C ALA A 112 -1.01 2.57 10.60
N THR A 113 -2.02 2.46 11.47
CA THR A 113 -3.39 2.19 11.04
C THR A 113 -4.03 3.41 10.39
N LEU A 114 -4.47 3.26 9.14
CA LEU A 114 -5.23 4.26 8.39
C LEU A 114 -6.74 4.04 8.53
N TYR A 115 -7.16 2.77 8.50
CA TYR A 115 -8.54 2.37 8.70
C TYR A 115 -8.61 1.17 9.65
N ASP A 116 -9.43 1.29 10.70
CA ASP A 116 -9.59 0.22 11.71
C ASP A 116 -10.16 -1.09 11.14
N THR A 117 -10.80 -1.03 9.97
CA THR A 117 -11.32 -2.21 9.28
C THR A 117 -11.17 -2.06 7.76
N PHE A 118 -11.02 -3.19 7.07
CA PHE A 118 -11.05 -3.22 5.61
C PHE A 118 -12.39 -2.73 5.04
N GLU A 119 -13.49 -3.01 5.73
CA GLU A 119 -14.82 -2.56 5.31
C GLU A 119 -14.92 -1.04 5.25
N LEU A 120 -14.35 -0.35 6.24
CA LEU A 120 -14.28 1.12 6.28
C LEU A 120 -13.42 1.67 5.15
N PHE A 121 -12.22 1.10 4.94
CA PHE A 121 -11.36 1.45 3.81
C PHE A 121 -12.09 1.29 2.48
N TYR A 122 -12.72 0.15 2.24
CA TYR A 122 -13.39 -0.08 0.96
C TYR A 122 -14.58 0.88 0.76
N ALA A 123 -15.29 1.23 1.84
CA ALA A 123 -16.39 2.18 1.78
C ALA A 123 -15.95 3.64 1.55
N SER A 124 -14.70 3.99 1.89
CA SER A 124 -14.15 5.32 1.60
C SER A 124 -13.62 5.46 0.18
N LEU A 125 -13.53 4.37 -0.59
CA LEU A 125 -13.06 4.42 -1.97
C LEU A 125 -14.04 5.15 -2.87
N ASN A 126 -13.54 6.11 -3.64
CA ASN A 126 -14.31 6.85 -4.64
C ASN A 126 -13.73 6.63 -6.03
N LYS A 127 -14.60 6.62 -7.04
CA LYS A 127 -14.18 6.50 -8.43
C LYS A 127 -13.70 7.85 -8.93
N ILE A 128 -12.49 7.92 -9.46
CA ILE A 128 -12.03 9.10 -10.20
C ILE A 128 -12.65 9.08 -11.60
N SER A 129 -13.18 10.22 -12.03
CA SER A 129 -13.89 10.44 -13.30
C SER A 129 -12.98 11.03 -14.35
#